data_AF-A0A485KVV6-F1
#
_entry.id   AF-A0A485KVV6-F1
#
_cell.length_a   1.000
_cell.length_b   1.000
_cell.length_c   1.000
_cell.angle_alpha   90.00
_cell.angle_beta   90.00
_cell.angle_gamma   90.00
#
_symmetry.space_group_name_H-M   'P 1'
#
loop_
_entity.id
_entity.type
_entity.pdbx_description
1 polymer ?
#
loop_
_entity_poly.entity_id
_entity_poly.type
_entity_poly.pdbx_seq_one_letter_code
_entity_poly.pdbx_strand_id
1 'polypeptide(L)'
;MVRILSLAAVAAVASAQGPAPVTFTPIPTPAAWSMKPVRTVQARVQSSAPVWDTTLNAFIANFPTLNGQSTINKWSASLDTVNTASVEGSLFYVQTEGIGADVATSWGCARKTNMSYIWFYDIQFSQPYFSVAEYGADTGKVPEYGAFVAMDNGQCTLQGTTIPAQCFQFSGLNYNPNLGPYVGGENRSTHPKANYNNNVWFSFPGPCWNTPFDKKTEACRTNPALKGGMCPRGTSPDGVSCTYSFDIIGYISIDDLVGITNMTNTATGKPFTSRTDFCRAGLTEFNFETMKSDLTFWNDPLNATANDVRTQKMIDMYTKIVAGKSGDAANFKAFPSVTEMAKANPPCYENNIQCSTAPNGCRRKLLAQICEVCTTAASDCVKKPASAAPFPTLVKQFVPPQPTQANGKPVTPPSPGSPPSAASSAVSAAVGAATALVAVMMM
;
A
#
# COMPACT_ATOMS: atom_id res chain seq x y z
N MET A 1 -69.58 11.76 -39.87
CA MET A 1 -68.28 11.17 -40.22
C MET A 1 -67.16 12.08 -39.75
N VAL A 2 -66.64 11.87 -38.54
CA VAL A 2 -65.26 12.24 -38.13
C VAL A 2 -64.87 11.23 -37.05
N ARG A 3 -63.83 10.44 -37.31
CA ARG A 3 -63.24 9.50 -36.35
C ARG A 3 -62.31 10.29 -35.43
N ILE A 4 -62.51 10.20 -34.12
CA ILE A 4 -61.53 10.64 -33.12
C ILE A 4 -60.89 9.36 -32.55
N LEU A 5 -59.66 9.07 -32.99
CA LEU A 5 -58.80 8.08 -32.35
C LEU A 5 -58.31 8.66 -31.01
N SER A 6 -58.58 7.97 -29.91
CA SER A 6 -57.91 8.20 -28.64
C SER A 6 -56.86 7.11 -28.46
N LEU A 7 -55.59 7.42 -28.67
CA LEU A 7 -54.47 6.55 -28.27
C LEU A 7 -54.31 6.63 -26.74
N ALA A 8 -54.55 5.52 -26.05
CA ALA A 8 -54.11 5.36 -24.67
C ALA A 8 -52.60 5.09 -24.65
N ALA A 9 -51.82 6.07 -24.20
CA ALA A 9 -50.40 5.88 -23.91
C ALA A 9 -50.26 5.15 -22.56
N VAL A 10 -49.84 3.89 -22.60
CA VAL A 10 -49.43 3.15 -21.40
C VAL A 10 -48.03 3.64 -21.02
N ALA A 11 -47.94 4.49 -20.00
CA ALA A 11 -46.66 4.85 -19.40
C ALA A 11 -46.15 3.66 -18.57
N ALA A 12 -45.18 2.92 -19.11
CA ALA A 12 -44.43 1.94 -18.34
C ALA A 12 -43.53 2.69 -17.34
N VAL A 13 -43.91 2.66 -16.06
CA VAL A 13 -43.07 3.16 -14.97
C VAL A 13 -41.93 2.15 -14.79
N ALA A 14 -40.76 2.46 -15.33
CA ALA A 14 -39.54 1.75 -14.99
C ALA A 14 -39.21 2.09 -13.54
N SER A 15 -39.39 1.13 -12.63
CA SER A 15 -38.91 1.24 -11.27
C SER A 15 -37.38 1.34 -11.31
N ALA A 16 -36.85 2.51 -10.94
CA ALA A 16 -35.43 2.64 -10.65
C ALA A 16 -35.12 1.72 -9.46
N GLN A 17 -34.52 0.56 -9.74
CA GLN A 17 -33.96 -0.30 -8.70
C GLN A 17 -32.87 0.50 -8.00
N GLY A 18 -33.08 0.80 -6.72
CA GLY A 18 -32.00 1.28 -5.85
C GLY A 18 -30.83 0.28 -5.89
N PRO A 19 -29.60 0.72 -5.61
CA PRO A 19 -28.44 -0.17 -5.61
C PRO A 19 -28.76 -1.40 -4.75
N ALA A 20 -28.62 -2.59 -5.34
CA ALA A 20 -28.90 -3.84 -4.66
C ALA A 20 -28.11 -3.90 -3.34
N PRO A 21 -28.72 -4.33 -2.23
CA PRO A 21 -28.00 -4.50 -0.98
C PRO A 21 -26.81 -5.44 -1.22
N VAL A 22 -25.62 -5.01 -0.82
CA VAL A 22 -24.40 -5.82 -0.94
C VAL A 22 -24.58 -7.06 -0.08
N THR A 23 -24.82 -8.21 -0.70
CA THR A 23 -24.88 -9.48 0.00
C THR A 23 -23.46 -9.94 0.30
N PHE A 24 -23.04 -9.78 1.56
CA PHE A 24 -21.77 -10.34 2.03
C PHE A 24 -21.95 -11.83 2.29
N THR A 25 -21.03 -12.67 1.82
CA THR A 25 -20.88 -14.00 2.41
C THR A 25 -20.35 -13.78 3.83
N PRO A 26 -21.12 -14.08 4.89
CA PRO A 26 -20.58 -14.04 6.23
C PRO A 26 -19.44 -15.05 6.30
N ILE A 27 -18.41 -14.76 7.11
CA ILE A 27 -17.39 -15.76 7.39
C ILE A 27 -18.12 -17.01 7.92
N PRO A 28 -17.91 -18.20 7.32
CA PRO A 28 -18.62 -19.41 7.74
C PRO A 28 -18.48 -19.60 9.25
N THR A 29 -19.60 -19.78 9.94
CA THR A 29 -19.66 -19.74 11.41
C THR A 29 -19.02 -20.96 12.12
N PRO A 30 -18.34 -21.91 11.46
CA PRO A 30 -17.33 -22.72 12.15
C PRO A 30 -15.87 -22.44 11.74
N ALA A 31 -15.59 -21.53 10.81
CA ALA A 31 -14.21 -21.20 10.42
C ALA A 31 -13.54 -20.33 11.49
N ALA A 32 -13.10 -20.95 12.59
CA ALA A 32 -12.30 -20.35 13.66
C ALA A 32 -10.83 -20.10 13.23
N TRP A 33 -10.63 -19.61 12.00
CA TRP A 33 -9.30 -19.35 11.46
C TRP A 33 -9.14 -17.86 11.15
N SER A 34 -8.06 -17.31 11.66
CA SER A 34 -7.55 -15.98 11.33
C SER A 34 -6.05 -16.11 11.06
N MET A 35 -5.54 -15.30 10.13
CA MET A 35 -4.11 -15.21 9.93
C MET A 35 -3.45 -14.77 11.24
N LYS A 36 -2.39 -15.47 11.64
CA LYS A 36 -1.58 -15.04 12.79
C LYS A 36 -0.74 -13.83 12.38
N PRO A 37 -0.64 -12.79 13.23
CA PRO A 37 0.14 -11.60 12.91
C PRO A 37 1.60 -11.92 12.57
N VAL A 38 2.12 -11.26 11.55
CA VAL A 38 3.51 -11.35 11.12
C VAL A 38 4.16 -9.98 11.31
N ARG A 39 5.30 -9.95 11.99
CA ARG A 39 6.18 -8.78 12.08
C ARG A 39 7.14 -8.76 10.88
N THR A 40 7.26 -7.61 10.24
CA THR A 40 8.05 -7.38 9.03
C THR A 40 8.72 -6.01 9.12
N VAL A 41 9.96 -5.90 8.64
CA VAL A 41 10.65 -4.62 8.50
C VAL A 41 10.77 -4.27 7.04
N GLN A 42 10.30 -3.07 6.70
CA GLN A 42 10.17 -2.59 5.33
C GLN A 42 10.73 -1.17 5.21
N ALA A 43 10.90 -0.70 3.98
CA ALA A 43 11.50 0.59 3.69
C ALA A 43 10.64 1.40 2.72
N ARG A 44 10.66 2.73 2.87
CA ARG A 44 10.02 3.67 1.95
C ARG A 44 10.98 4.81 1.62
N VAL A 45 11.12 5.10 0.33
CA VAL A 45 11.87 6.26 -0.15
C VAL A 45 11.01 7.50 -0.03
N GLN A 46 11.55 8.56 0.57
CA GLN A 46 10.80 9.74 0.99
C GLN A 46 11.57 11.03 0.73
N SER A 47 10.84 12.14 0.64
CA SER A 47 11.39 13.45 0.31
C SER A 47 11.85 14.30 1.48
N SER A 48 11.53 13.86 2.70
CA SER A 48 11.88 14.52 3.95
C SER A 48 12.24 13.46 4.98
N ALA A 49 13.01 13.83 6.00
CA ALA A 49 13.16 13.01 7.19
C ALA A 49 11.85 13.03 8.00
N PRO A 50 11.50 11.94 8.70
CA PRO A 50 10.45 12.00 9.70
C PRO A 50 10.97 12.78 10.92
N VAL A 51 10.05 13.28 11.75
CA VAL A 51 10.41 14.00 12.98
C VAL A 51 10.00 13.19 14.19
N TRP A 52 10.83 13.19 15.22
CA TRP A 52 10.49 12.54 16.48
C TRP A 52 9.44 13.36 17.24
N ASP A 53 8.32 12.74 17.57
CA ASP A 53 7.31 13.33 18.44
C ASP A 53 7.42 12.72 19.84
N THR A 54 7.69 13.57 20.82
CA THR A 54 7.88 13.17 22.22
C THR A 54 6.57 12.80 22.92
N THR A 55 5.43 13.25 22.40
CA THR A 55 4.10 12.95 22.98
C THR A 55 3.65 11.55 22.58
N LEU A 56 3.84 11.18 21.32
CA LEU A 56 3.55 9.85 20.80
C LEU A 56 4.69 8.86 21.00
N ASN A 57 5.89 9.33 21.37
CA ASN A 57 7.11 8.53 21.47
C ASN A 57 7.36 7.77 20.13
N ALA A 58 7.23 8.49 19.02
CA ALA A 58 7.24 7.94 17.68
C ALA A 58 7.72 8.96 16.64
N PHE A 59 8.31 8.45 15.57
CA PHE A 59 8.56 9.25 14.37
C PHE A 59 7.24 9.48 13.59
N ILE A 60 7.03 10.71 13.15
CA ILE A 60 5.85 11.14 12.40
C ILE A 60 6.24 11.85 11.10
N ALA A 61 5.33 11.90 10.14
CA ALA A 61 5.56 12.62 8.89
C ALA A 61 5.62 14.14 9.09
N ASN A 62 6.53 14.79 8.36
CA ASN A 62 6.70 16.24 8.34
C ASN A 62 6.50 16.81 6.93
N PHE A 63 5.49 16.32 6.22
CA PHE A 63 5.19 16.85 4.88
C PHE A 63 4.60 18.26 5.00
N PRO A 64 4.94 19.19 4.09
CA PRO A 64 4.39 20.55 4.11
C PRO A 64 2.85 20.60 4.12
N THR A 65 2.20 19.63 3.48
CA THR A 65 0.73 19.49 3.44
C THR A 65 0.10 19.13 4.78
N LEU A 66 0.89 18.75 5.79
CA LEU A 66 0.43 18.39 7.13
C LEU A 66 0.63 19.52 8.15
N ASN A 67 0.98 20.73 7.71
CA ASN A 67 1.07 21.89 8.59
C ASN A 67 -0.29 22.15 9.26
N GLY A 68 -0.27 22.32 10.59
CA GLY A 68 -1.48 22.49 11.40
C GLY A 68 -2.29 21.22 11.68
N GLN A 69 -1.91 20.06 11.13
CA GLN A 69 -2.56 18.78 11.43
C GLN A 69 -2.18 18.25 12.81
N SER A 70 -3.08 17.50 13.42
CA SER A 70 -2.82 16.81 14.69
C SER A 70 -1.66 15.83 14.57
N THR A 71 -0.99 15.56 15.69
CA THR A 71 0.14 14.61 15.73
C THR A 71 -0.27 13.20 15.26
N ILE A 72 -1.48 12.75 15.59
CA ILE A 72 -1.98 11.45 15.14
C ILE A 72 -2.19 11.41 13.62
N ASN A 73 -2.67 12.50 13.01
CA ASN A 73 -2.80 12.60 11.55
C ASN A 73 -1.42 12.56 10.87
N LYS A 74 -0.42 13.22 11.46
CA LYS A 74 0.98 13.16 10.98
C LYS A 74 1.59 11.77 11.13
N TRP A 75 1.27 11.05 12.22
CA TRP A 75 1.66 9.66 12.36
C TRP A 75 1.03 8.81 11.25
N SER A 76 -0.29 8.84 11.10
CA SER A 76 -1.02 8.06 10.08
C SER A 76 -0.55 8.36 8.66
N ALA A 77 -0.27 9.61 8.31
CA ALA A 77 0.20 10.00 6.98
C ALA A 77 1.51 9.30 6.54
N SER A 78 2.27 8.74 7.47
CA SER A 78 3.48 7.97 7.19
C SER A 78 3.22 6.71 6.36
N LEU A 79 2.07 6.05 6.54
CA LEU A 79 1.70 4.80 5.86
C LEU A 79 0.22 4.79 5.39
N ASP A 80 -0.25 5.96 4.93
CA ASP A 80 -1.64 6.18 4.51
C ASP A 80 -1.81 6.04 2.99
N THR A 81 -2.17 4.84 2.53
CA THR A 81 -2.35 4.52 1.10
C THR A 81 -1.07 4.77 0.29
N VAL A 82 -0.04 4.01 0.62
CA VAL A 82 1.29 4.14 0.03
C VAL A 82 1.90 2.78 -0.24
N ASN A 83 2.95 2.78 -1.05
CA ASN A 83 3.81 1.62 -1.24
C ASN A 83 5.07 1.68 -0.37
N THR A 84 5.57 0.50 -0.03
CA THR A 84 6.89 0.28 0.57
C THR A 84 7.61 -0.81 -0.25
N ALA A 85 8.86 -1.05 0.07
CA ALA A 85 9.62 -2.18 -0.43
C ALA A 85 10.24 -2.98 0.72
N SER A 86 10.71 -4.19 0.45
CA SER A 86 11.68 -4.86 1.30
C SER A 86 12.86 -3.92 1.54
N VAL A 87 13.46 -3.97 2.73
CA VAL A 87 14.69 -3.19 3.01
C VAL A 87 15.74 -3.52 1.96
N GLU A 88 15.86 -4.80 1.62
CA GLU A 88 16.81 -5.34 0.67
C GLU A 88 16.57 -4.90 -0.78
N GLY A 89 15.34 -4.49 -1.11
CA GLY A 89 14.93 -4.00 -2.42
C GLY A 89 14.78 -2.50 -2.54
N SER A 90 14.88 -1.75 -1.45
CA SER A 90 14.47 -0.34 -1.42
C SER A 90 15.24 0.59 -2.35
N LEU A 91 16.51 0.26 -2.65
CA LEU A 91 17.32 0.99 -3.62
C LEU A 91 16.88 0.78 -5.07
N PHE A 92 16.09 -0.25 -5.37
CA PHE A 92 15.55 -0.48 -6.70
C PHE A 92 14.80 0.75 -7.20
N TYR A 93 13.87 1.30 -6.41
CA TYR A 93 13.09 2.49 -6.80
C TYR A 93 13.96 3.73 -6.95
N VAL A 94 14.93 3.94 -6.03
CA VAL A 94 15.89 5.04 -6.14
C VAL A 94 16.63 4.97 -7.47
N GLN A 95 17.13 3.78 -7.82
CA GLN A 95 17.94 3.57 -9.02
C GLN A 95 17.13 3.65 -10.32
N THR A 96 15.97 2.99 -10.39
CA THR A 96 15.19 2.92 -11.63
C THR A 96 14.50 4.23 -11.99
N GLU A 97 14.12 5.02 -10.99
CA GLU A 97 13.24 6.18 -11.15
C GLU A 97 13.86 7.50 -10.66
N GLY A 98 14.89 7.47 -9.82
CA GLY A 98 15.38 8.65 -9.11
C GLY A 98 16.67 9.26 -9.64
N ILE A 99 17.64 8.44 -10.07
CA ILE A 99 19.04 8.90 -10.25
C ILE A 99 19.43 9.26 -11.69
N GLY A 100 18.58 8.99 -12.68
CA GLY A 100 18.90 9.20 -14.09
C GLY A 100 19.19 10.66 -14.45
N ALA A 101 20.07 10.88 -15.43
CA ALA A 101 20.38 12.20 -15.96
C ALA A 101 19.14 12.89 -16.58
N ASP A 102 18.26 12.13 -17.22
CA ASP A 102 16.95 12.55 -17.70
C ASP A 102 16.05 13.07 -16.56
N VAL A 103 16.12 12.41 -15.40
CA VAL A 103 15.40 12.81 -14.18
C VAL A 103 15.97 14.11 -13.63
N ALA A 104 17.29 14.27 -13.60
CA ALA A 104 17.93 15.50 -13.14
C ALA A 104 17.44 16.72 -13.94
N THR A 105 17.32 16.60 -15.26
CA THR A 105 16.76 17.65 -16.13
C THR A 105 15.28 17.91 -15.80
N SER A 106 14.48 16.85 -15.69
CA SER A 106 13.03 16.95 -15.46
C SER A 106 12.65 17.48 -14.08
N TRP A 107 13.55 17.36 -13.10
CA TRP A 107 13.32 17.72 -11.69
C TRP A 107 14.27 18.81 -11.18
N GLY A 108 14.88 19.59 -12.07
CA GLY A 108 15.69 20.76 -11.68
C GLY A 108 16.83 20.41 -10.72
N CYS A 109 17.58 19.34 -11.04
CA CYS A 109 18.63 18.77 -10.20
C CYS A 109 18.17 18.11 -8.88
N ALA A 110 16.88 17.89 -8.64
CA ALA A 110 16.39 16.95 -7.61
C ALA A 110 16.20 15.53 -8.17
N ARG A 111 16.25 14.49 -7.33
CA ARG A 111 15.74 13.17 -7.73
C ARG A 111 14.23 13.28 -7.96
N LYS A 112 13.64 12.35 -8.72
CA LYS A 112 12.17 12.31 -8.94
C LYS A 112 11.43 12.45 -7.60
N THR A 113 10.40 13.28 -7.53
CA THR A 113 9.63 13.54 -6.28
C THR A 113 10.48 14.00 -5.07
N ASN A 114 11.68 14.53 -5.32
CA ASN A 114 12.66 14.89 -4.31
C ASN A 114 13.07 13.72 -3.40
N MET A 115 13.30 12.50 -3.93
CA MET A 115 13.80 11.37 -3.12
C MET A 115 15.12 11.73 -2.41
N SER A 116 15.07 11.83 -1.07
CA SER A 116 16.20 12.28 -0.24
C SER A 116 16.50 11.34 0.92
N TYR A 117 15.51 10.57 1.39
CA TYR A 117 15.64 9.72 2.57
C TYR A 117 15.05 8.34 2.32
N ILE A 118 15.52 7.35 3.07
CA ILE A 118 14.91 6.03 3.17
C ILE A 118 14.46 5.85 4.61
N TRP A 119 13.14 5.74 4.82
CA TRP A 119 12.55 5.48 6.12
C TRP A 119 12.39 3.98 6.30
N PHE A 120 12.69 3.49 7.50
CA PHE A 120 12.52 2.09 7.88
C PHE A 120 11.34 1.95 8.83
N TYR A 121 10.51 0.94 8.57
CA TYR A 121 9.27 0.68 9.29
C TYR A 121 9.36 -0.68 9.95
N ASP A 122 8.93 -0.77 11.20
CA ASP A 122 8.57 -2.02 11.86
C ASP A 122 7.04 -2.15 11.76
N ILE A 123 6.59 -3.15 11.02
CA ILE A 123 5.20 -3.35 10.66
C ILE A 123 4.76 -4.69 11.22
N GLN A 124 3.56 -4.75 11.79
CA GLN A 124 2.84 -6.01 11.98
C GLN A 124 1.66 -6.03 11.03
N PHE A 125 1.36 -7.18 10.43
CA PHE A 125 0.16 -7.35 9.63
C PHE A 125 -0.50 -8.70 9.85
N SER A 126 -1.82 -8.74 9.70
CA SER A 126 -2.63 -9.94 9.60
C SER A 126 -3.67 -9.71 8.50
N GLN A 127 -3.68 -10.58 7.50
CA GLN A 127 -4.55 -10.40 6.34
C GLN A 127 -6.01 -10.71 6.68
N PRO A 128 -6.95 -10.00 6.04
CA PRO A 128 -8.35 -10.39 6.07
C PRO A 128 -8.57 -11.81 5.56
N TYR A 129 -9.49 -12.54 6.21
CA TYR A 129 -9.86 -13.92 5.87
C TYR A 129 -10.10 -14.10 4.36
N PHE A 130 -10.92 -13.23 3.77
CA PHE A 130 -11.31 -13.36 2.37
C PHE A 130 -10.16 -13.06 1.41
N SER A 131 -9.20 -12.21 1.78
CA SER A 131 -8.00 -11.99 0.97
C SER A 131 -7.08 -13.22 0.97
N VAL A 132 -6.98 -13.93 2.10
CA VAL A 132 -6.22 -15.20 2.17
C VAL A 132 -6.94 -16.28 1.37
N ALA A 133 -8.27 -16.35 1.46
CA ALA A 133 -9.07 -17.27 0.66
C ALA A 133 -8.92 -17.00 -0.85
N GLU A 134 -8.80 -15.73 -1.24
CA GLU A 134 -8.68 -15.33 -2.64
C GLU A 134 -7.31 -15.66 -3.23
N TYR A 135 -6.23 -15.29 -2.53
CA TYR A 135 -4.87 -15.29 -3.05
C TYR A 135 -3.96 -16.37 -2.48
N GLY A 136 -4.31 -17.00 -1.36
CA GLY A 136 -3.40 -17.87 -0.61
C GLY A 136 -2.82 -19.04 -1.41
N ALA A 137 -3.59 -19.58 -2.36
CA ALA A 137 -3.19 -20.69 -3.23
C ALA A 137 -2.56 -20.24 -4.56
N ASP A 138 -2.53 -18.93 -4.87
CA ASP A 138 -2.00 -18.40 -6.13
C ASP A 138 -0.47 -18.30 -6.05
N THR A 139 0.23 -19.15 -6.80
CA THR A 139 1.71 -19.20 -6.86
C THR A 139 2.31 -18.00 -7.59
N GLY A 140 1.50 -17.20 -8.27
CA GLY A 140 1.88 -15.91 -8.85
C GLY A 140 1.85 -14.76 -7.86
N LYS A 141 1.41 -14.98 -6.61
CA LYS A 141 1.41 -13.98 -5.54
C LYS A 141 2.51 -14.28 -4.52
N VAL A 142 2.98 -13.22 -3.86
CA VAL A 142 3.89 -13.36 -2.73
C VAL A 142 3.12 -14.07 -1.60
N PRO A 143 3.60 -15.22 -1.07
CA PRO A 143 2.89 -15.95 -0.03
C PRO A 143 2.58 -15.06 1.19
N GLU A 144 1.37 -15.21 1.73
CA GLU A 144 0.77 -14.37 2.81
C GLU A 144 0.34 -12.95 2.39
N TYR A 145 0.49 -12.55 1.12
CA TYR A 145 0.08 -11.23 0.64
C TYR A 145 -1.06 -11.31 -0.38
N GLY A 146 -1.87 -10.26 -0.44
CA GLY A 146 -2.81 -10.07 -1.54
C GLY A 146 -2.13 -9.55 -2.80
N ALA A 147 -2.91 -9.29 -3.85
CA ALA A 147 -2.38 -8.70 -5.08
C ALA A 147 -1.85 -7.27 -4.82
N PHE A 148 -0.61 -6.98 -5.24
CA PHE A 148 -0.08 -5.62 -5.17
C PHE A 148 -0.97 -4.61 -5.90
N VAL A 149 -1.19 -3.47 -5.25
CA VAL A 149 -1.92 -2.33 -5.79
C VAL A 149 -1.01 -1.12 -5.74
N ALA A 150 -0.68 -0.55 -6.91
CA ALA A 150 0.10 0.68 -6.97
C ALA A 150 -0.67 1.83 -6.31
N MET A 151 0.04 2.63 -5.51
CA MET A 151 -0.51 3.73 -4.74
C MET A 151 0.38 4.96 -4.85
N ASP A 152 -0.18 6.05 -5.38
CA ASP A 152 0.49 7.32 -5.60
C ASP A 152 -0.30 8.45 -4.95
N ASN A 153 0.40 9.39 -4.31
CA ASN A 153 -0.20 10.59 -3.70
C ASN A 153 -1.33 10.29 -2.72
N GLY A 154 -1.27 9.17 -1.99
CA GLY A 154 -2.24 8.83 -0.96
C GLY A 154 -3.52 8.19 -1.50
N GLN A 155 -3.55 7.83 -2.78
CA GLN A 155 -4.64 7.06 -3.37
C GLN A 155 -4.09 5.88 -4.17
N CYS A 156 -4.96 4.95 -4.53
CA CYS A 156 -4.68 4.02 -5.61
C CYS A 156 -4.28 4.76 -6.89
N THR A 157 -3.20 4.29 -7.53
CA THR A 157 -2.74 4.84 -8.80
C THR A 157 -3.84 4.69 -9.86
N LEU A 158 -4.24 5.81 -10.46
CA LEU A 158 -5.27 5.83 -11.48
C LEU A 158 -4.78 5.16 -12.78
N GLN A 159 -5.66 4.39 -13.41
CA GLN A 159 -5.50 3.95 -14.79
C GLN A 159 -6.18 5.00 -15.69
N GLY A 160 -5.38 5.92 -16.22
CA GLY A 160 -5.89 7.15 -16.82
C GLY A 160 -6.56 8.01 -15.74
N THR A 161 -7.89 8.08 -15.76
CA THR A 161 -8.70 8.82 -14.77
C THR A 161 -9.51 7.90 -13.84
N THR A 162 -9.33 6.58 -13.96
CA THR A 162 -10.18 5.59 -13.28
C THR A 162 -9.41 4.85 -12.20
N ILE A 163 -10.05 4.68 -11.04
CA ILE A 163 -9.53 3.82 -9.97
C ILE A 163 -9.55 2.35 -10.43
N PRO A 164 -8.45 1.60 -10.29
CA PRO A 164 -8.38 0.23 -10.78
C PRO A 164 -9.32 -0.71 -9.98
N ALA A 165 -9.84 -1.73 -10.66
CA ALA A 165 -10.82 -2.66 -10.10
C ALA A 165 -10.35 -3.30 -8.78
N GLN A 166 -9.05 -3.61 -8.69
CA GLN A 166 -8.40 -4.20 -7.52
C GLN A 166 -8.57 -3.34 -6.26
N CYS A 167 -8.64 -2.02 -6.37
CA CYS A 167 -8.83 -1.16 -5.20
C CYS A 167 -10.23 -1.28 -4.61
N PHE A 168 -11.24 -1.50 -5.44
CA PHE A 168 -12.60 -1.70 -4.95
C PHE A 168 -12.75 -3.01 -4.18
N GLN A 169 -11.84 -3.98 -4.34
CA GLN A 169 -11.83 -5.22 -3.58
C GLN A 169 -11.56 -5.00 -2.08
N PHE A 170 -10.94 -3.88 -1.70
CA PHE A 170 -10.73 -3.53 -0.29
C PHE A 170 -12.03 -3.36 0.51
N SER A 171 -13.14 -3.10 -0.18
CA SER A 171 -14.43 -2.76 0.42
C SER A 171 -15.64 -3.42 -0.27
N GLY A 172 -15.41 -4.13 -1.39
CA GLY A 172 -16.47 -4.73 -2.21
C GLY A 172 -17.31 -3.72 -2.99
N LEU A 173 -16.78 -2.52 -3.23
CA LEU A 173 -17.46 -1.50 -4.03
C LEU A 173 -17.52 -1.90 -5.51
N ASN A 174 -18.42 -1.27 -6.28
CA ASN A 174 -18.52 -1.44 -7.73
C ASN A 174 -18.58 -2.91 -8.19
N TYR A 175 -19.35 -3.74 -7.49
CA TYR A 175 -19.54 -5.16 -7.81
C TYR A 175 -18.26 -6.01 -7.73
N ASN A 176 -17.31 -5.60 -6.90
CA ASN A 176 -16.12 -6.39 -6.58
C ASN A 176 -16.35 -7.22 -5.31
N PRO A 177 -15.63 -8.35 -5.13
CA PRO A 177 -15.67 -9.06 -3.85
C PRO A 177 -15.11 -8.18 -2.74
N ASN A 178 -15.79 -8.15 -1.59
CA ASN A 178 -15.26 -7.51 -0.38
C ASN A 178 -14.22 -8.44 0.27
N LEU A 179 -12.96 -8.29 -0.15
CA LEU A 179 -11.83 -9.04 0.40
C LEU A 179 -11.32 -8.45 1.73
N GLY A 180 -11.79 -7.26 2.10
CA GLY A 180 -11.21 -6.44 3.16
C GLY A 180 -9.93 -5.72 2.70
N PRO A 181 -9.47 -4.73 3.47
CA PRO A 181 -8.33 -3.89 3.11
C PRO A 181 -7.00 -4.62 3.35
N TYR A 182 -6.67 -5.53 2.44
CA TYR A 182 -5.49 -6.39 2.53
C TYR A 182 -4.18 -5.66 2.19
N VAL A 183 -3.05 -6.15 2.71
CA VAL A 183 -1.72 -5.70 2.29
C VAL A 183 -1.32 -6.48 1.04
N GLY A 184 -1.02 -5.76 -0.05
CA GLY A 184 -0.59 -6.37 -1.30
C GLY A 184 0.92 -6.63 -1.34
N GLY A 185 1.36 -7.59 -2.15
CA GLY A 185 2.78 -7.91 -2.36
C GLY A 185 3.08 -8.30 -3.80
N GLU A 186 4.23 -7.87 -4.32
CA GLU A 186 4.71 -8.21 -5.67
C GLU A 186 6.24 -8.28 -5.72
N ASN A 187 6.77 -9.35 -6.30
CA ASN A 187 8.21 -9.44 -6.60
C ASN A 187 8.54 -8.57 -7.81
N ARG A 188 9.53 -7.69 -7.67
CA ARG A 188 10.03 -6.81 -8.75
C ARG A 188 11.54 -6.93 -8.87
N SER A 189 12.01 -8.06 -9.36
CA SER A 189 13.44 -8.37 -9.34
C SER A 189 14.23 -7.80 -10.52
N THR A 190 13.60 -7.53 -11.66
CA THR A 190 14.29 -7.13 -12.89
C THR A 190 13.75 -5.83 -13.48
N HIS A 191 14.64 -5.02 -14.04
CA HIS A 191 14.33 -3.80 -14.77
C HIS A 191 15.50 -3.43 -15.71
N PRO A 192 15.26 -2.78 -16.85
CA PRO A 192 16.33 -2.32 -17.76
C PRO A 192 17.38 -1.38 -17.14
N LYS A 193 17.13 -0.87 -15.92
CA LYS A 193 18.02 0.04 -15.19
C LYS A 193 18.58 -0.55 -13.88
N ALA A 194 18.04 -1.68 -13.41
CA ALA A 194 18.41 -2.25 -12.11
C ALA A 194 17.90 -3.70 -11.97
N ASN A 195 18.69 -4.57 -11.34
CA ASN A 195 18.24 -5.92 -10.98
C ASN A 195 18.49 -6.17 -9.48
N TYR A 196 17.44 -6.43 -8.71
CA TYR A 196 17.49 -6.65 -7.26
C TYR A 196 16.69 -7.91 -6.93
N ASN A 197 17.37 -9.05 -6.75
CA ASN A 197 16.70 -10.35 -6.56
C ASN A 197 15.74 -10.39 -5.36
N ASN A 198 16.04 -9.60 -4.34
CA ASN A 198 15.29 -9.53 -3.09
C ASN A 198 14.32 -8.33 -3.03
N ASN A 199 14.03 -7.70 -4.17
CA ASN A 199 13.08 -6.58 -4.22
C ASN A 199 11.63 -7.05 -4.30
N VAL A 200 10.90 -6.73 -3.23
CA VAL A 200 9.47 -7.00 -3.11
C VAL A 200 8.78 -5.69 -2.74
N TRP A 201 7.75 -5.33 -3.49
CA TRP A 201 6.95 -4.14 -3.22
C TRP A 201 5.67 -4.53 -2.49
N PHE A 202 5.25 -3.65 -1.58
CA PHE A 202 4.04 -3.84 -0.80
C PHE A 202 3.10 -2.65 -0.94
N SER A 203 1.81 -2.87 -0.77
CA SER A 203 0.79 -1.84 -0.85
C SER A 203 -0.09 -1.83 0.40
N PHE A 204 -0.19 -0.67 1.05
CA PHE A 204 -0.88 -0.49 2.33
C PHE A 204 -2.10 0.43 2.16
N PRO A 205 -3.32 -0.10 2.03
CA PRO A 205 -4.51 0.74 1.86
C PRO A 205 -4.85 1.45 3.17
N GLY A 206 -4.52 2.74 3.26
CA GLY A 206 -4.99 3.62 4.33
C GLY A 206 -6.46 4.01 4.18
N PRO A 207 -7.04 4.73 5.15
CA PRO A 207 -8.38 5.27 5.04
C PRO A 207 -8.53 6.18 3.81
N CYS A 208 -9.71 6.23 3.21
CA CYS A 208 -9.98 7.08 2.05
C CYS A 208 -9.03 6.79 0.87
N TRP A 209 -8.73 5.50 0.62
CA TRP A 209 -7.73 5.02 -0.35
C TRP A 209 -7.98 5.42 -1.83
N ASN A 210 -9.12 6.01 -2.14
CA ASN A 210 -9.49 6.48 -3.47
C ASN A 210 -9.34 8.00 -3.65
N THR A 211 -8.77 8.69 -2.67
CA THR A 211 -8.70 10.16 -2.65
C THR A 211 -7.27 10.59 -2.32
N PRO A 212 -6.69 11.56 -3.07
CA PRO A 212 -5.32 11.98 -2.84
C PRO A 212 -5.16 12.70 -1.50
N PHE A 213 -3.93 12.74 -0.97
CA PHE A 213 -3.60 13.25 0.37
C PHE A 213 -4.23 14.60 0.70
N ASP A 214 -4.15 15.56 -0.21
CA ASP A 214 -4.64 16.93 -0.08
C ASP A 214 -6.17 17.04 -0.01
N LYS A 215 -6.88 15.96 -0.38
CA LYS A 215 -8.35 15.91 -0.41
C LYS A 215 -8.94 14.94 0.62
N LYS A 216 -8.11 14.24 1.43
CA LYS A 216 -8.59 13.34 2.47
C LYS A 216 -9.16 14.11 3.67
N THR A 217 -10.46 14.36 3.66
CA THR A 217 -11.20 14.94 4.78
C THR A 217 -11.42 13.94 5.90
N GLU A 218 -11.69 14.43 7.12
CA GLU A 218 -12.07 13.57 8.26
C GLU A 218 -13.26 12.68 7.91
N ALA A 219 -14.31 13.26 7.30
CA ALA A 219 -15.49 12.53 6.86
C ALA A 219 -15.16 11.37 5.91
N CYS A 220 -14.17 11.54 5.02
CA CYS A 220 -13.73 10.45 4.15
C CYS A 220 -12.93 9.39 4.91
N ARG A 221 -12.04 9.81 5.83
CA ARG A 221 -11.23 8.91 6.65
C ARG A 221 -12.08 8.05 7.58
N THR A 222 -13.20 8.58 8.08
CA THR A 222 -14.14 7.86 8.94
C THR A 222 -15.24 7.12 8.18
N ASN A 223 -15.26 7.18 6.84
CA ASN A 223 -16.27 6.47 6.05
C ASN A 223 -16.05 4.96 6.17
N PRO A 224 -17.03 4.18 6.69
CA PRO A 224 -16.88 2.74 6.85
C PRO A 224 -16.57 1.99 5.55
N ALA A 225 -17.08 2.46 4.41
CA ALA A 225 -16.80 1.86 3.10
C ALA A 225 -15.37 2.13 2.61
N LEU A 226 -14.67 3.10 3.19
CA LEU A 226 -13.30 3.49 2.79
C LEU A 226 -12.31 3.41 3.96
N LYS A 227 -12.63 2.64 5.02
CA LYS A 227 -11.87 2.58 6.27
C LYS A 227 -10.38 2.26 6.10
N GLY A 228 -10.00 1.48 5.09
CA GLY A 228 -8.62 1.00 4.93
C GLY A 228 -8.21 0.01 6.03
N GLY A 229 -6.95 -0.42 6.00
CA GLY A 229 -6.42 -1.50 6.84
C GLY A 229 -5.59 -1.04 8.03
N MET A 230 -5.33 0.27 8.16
CA MET A 230 -4.51 0.80 9.25
C MET A 230 -5.19 0.61 10.61
N CYS A 231 -4.49 0.00 11.55
CA CYS A 231 -4.92 -0.12 12.93
C CYS A 231 -4.83 1.23 13.65
N PRO A 232 -5.73 1.48 14.63
CA PRO A 232 -5.49 2.51 15.63
C PRO A 232 -4.11 2.33 16.26
N ARG A 233 -3.45 3.44 16.60
CA ARG A 233 -2.10 3.39 17.15
C ARG A 233 -2.08 2.55 18.44
N GLY A 234 -1.14 1.62 18.53
CA GLY A 234 -0.98 0.73 19.70
C GLY A 234 -1.88 -0.51 19.66
N THR A 235 -2.69 -0.69 18.62
CA THR A 235 -3.50 -1.89 18.41
C THR A 235 -2.79 -2.85 17.47
N SER A 236 -2.68 -4.12 17.87
CA SER A 236 -2.18 -5.19 17.00
C SER A 236 -3.22 -5.56 15.94
N PRO A 237 -2.79 -5.87 14.70
CA PRO A 237 -3.71 -6.32 13.66
C PRO A 237 -4.23 -7.72 13.94
N ASP A 238 -5.50 -7.94 13.59
CA ASP A 238 -6.21 -9.21 13.74
C ASP A 238 -6.79 -9.72 12.40
N GLY A 239 -6.67 -8.92 11.32
CA GLY A 239 -7.27 -9.20 10.01
C GLY A 239 -8.79 -9.01 9.99
N VAL A 240 -9.39 -8.52 11.06
CA VAL A 240 -10.86 -8.33 11.19
C VAL A 240 -11.16 -6.86 11.49
N SER A 241 -10.65 -6.36 12.60
CA SER A 241 -10.76 -4.96 13.03
C SER A 241 -9.87 -4.06 12.19
N CYS A 242 -8.66 -4.53 11.89
CA CYS A 242 -7.66 -3.86 11.05
C CYS A 242 -6.59 -4.86 10.56
N THR A 243 -5.86 -4.47 9.52
CA THR A 243 -4.93 -5.35 8.80
C THR A 243 -3.48 -5.11 9.20
N TYR A 244 -3.08 -3.87 9.49
CA TYR A 244 -1.68 -3.55 9.74
C TYR A 244 -1.49 -2.42 10.76
N SER A 245 -0.41 -2.52 11.53
CA SER A 245 0.09 -1.48 12.43
C SER A 245 1.57 -1.23 12.14
N PHE A 246 2.08 -0.03 12.41
CA PHE A 246 3.48 0.28 12.15
C PHE A 246 4.05 1.29 13.14
N ASP A 247 5.38 1.26 13.24
CA ASP A 247 6.21 2.36 13.73
C ASP A 247 7.31 2.64 12.70
N ILE A 248 7.69 3.90 12.54
CA ILE A 248 8.96 4.23 11.87
C ILE A 248 10.08 4.03 12.90
N ILE A 249 11.07 3.20 12.57
CA ILE A 249 12.19 2.86 13.48
C ILE A 249 13.42 3.72 13.24
N GLY A 250 13.48 4.45 12.13
CA GLY A 250 14.51 5.42 11.81
C GLY A 250 14.62 5.64 10.31
N TYR A 251 15.66 6.32 9.88
CA TYR A 251 15.87 6.66 8.48
C TYR A 251 17.36 6.92 8.18
N ILE A 252 17.69 7.03 6.89
CA ILE A 252 18.99 7.51 6.41
C ILE A 252 18.81 8.54 5.29
N SER A 253 19.81 9.39 5.11
CA SER A 253 19.96 10.25 3.93
C SER A 253 20.53 9.45 2.76
N ILE A 254 19.93 9.59 1.57
CA ILE A 254 20.44 8.97 0.34
C ILE A 254 21.74 9.63 -0.09
N ASP A 255 21.88 10.95 0.08
CA ASP A 255 23.07 11.70 -0.33
C ASP A 255 24.31 11.26 0.46
N ASP A 256 24.13 10.98 1.75
CA ASP A 256 25.17 10.41 2.61
C ASP A 256 25.49 8.96 2.20
N LEU A 257 24.46 8.16 1.92
CA LEU A 257 24.62 6.76 1.51
C LEU A 257 25.44 6.62 0.23
N VAL A 258 25.12 7.41 -0.80
CA VAL A 258 25.79 7.34 -2.10
C VAL A 258 27.13 8.08 -2.11
N GLY A 259 27.46 8.80 -1.03
CA GLY A 259 28.74 9.45 -0.81
C GLY A 259 28.85 10.88 -1.35
N ILE A 260 27.76 11.49 -1.80
CA ILE A 260 27.75 12.87 -2.32
C ILE A 260 28.29 13.84 -1.27
N THR A 261 27.87 13.70 -0.01
CA THR A 261 28.27 14.60 1.08
C THR A 261 29.72 14.43 1.53
N ASN A 262 30.43 13.40 1.03
CA ASN A 262 31.87 13.21 1.23
C ASN A 262 32.72 13.77 0.08
N MET A 263 32.11 14.17 -1.02
CA MET A 263 32.81 14.73 -2.18
C MET A 263 33.01 16.24 -2.03
N THR A 264 34.17 16.75 -2.45
CA THR A 264 34.48 18.18 -2.40
C THR A 264 33.95 18.92 -3.62
N ASN A 265 33.19 19.98 -3.40
CA ASN A 265 32.78 20.93 -4.42
C ASN A 265 33.97 21.85 -4.77
N THR A 266 34.51 21.73 -5.97
CA THR A 266 35.69 22.48 -6.43
C THR A 266 35.45 23.99 -6.51
N ALA A 267 34.20 24.43 -6.67
CA ALA A 267 33.86 25.85 -6.71
C ALA A 267 33.88 26.52 -5.33
N THR A 268 33.59 25.77 -4.27
CA THR A 268 33.48 26.31 -2.89
C THR A 268 34.57 25.82 -1.94
N GLY A 269 35.31 24.78 -2.32
CA GLY A 269 36.30 24.10 -1.47
C GLY A 269 35.69 23.34 -0.28
N LYS A 270 34.36 23.17 -0.23
CA LYS A 270 33.63 22.49 0.85
C LYS A 270 32.95 21.22 0.33
N PRO A 271 32.58 20.27 1.20
CA PRO A 271 31.78 19.12 0.78
C PRO A 271 30.44 19.55 0.17
N PHE A 272 29.93 18.79 -0.81
CA PHE A 272 28.59 19.00 -1.34
C PHE A 272 27.54 18.85 -0.23
N THR A 273 26.56 19.73 -0.20
CA THR A 273 25.50 19.67 0.85
C THR A 273 24.30 18.85 0.44
N SER A 274 24.13 18.56 -0.85
CA SER A 274 23.00 17.79 -1.38
C SER A 274 23.25 17.31 -2.81
N ARG A 275 22.42 16.38 -3.28
CA ARG A 275 22.36 15.98 -4.69
C ARG A 275 22.10 17.15 -5.63
N THR A 276 21.32 18.14 -5.21
CA THR A 276 21.06 19.33 -6.02
C THR A 276 22.30 20.18 -6.21
N ASP A 277 23.12 20.36 -5.17
CA ASP A 277 24.41 21.06 -5.27
C ASP A 277 25.38 20.28 -6.18
N PHE A 278 25.49 18.97 -5.97
CA PHE A 278 26.27 18.06 -6.81
C PHE A 278 25.91 18.16 -8.31
N CYS A 279 24.61 18.10 -8.63
CA CYS A 279 24.12 18.21 -10.01
C CYS A 279 24.35 19.61 -10.61
N ARG A 280 24.16 20.68 -9.83
CA ARG A 280 24.41 22.06 -10.29
C ARG A 280 25.89 22.34 -10.56
N ALA A 281 26.79 21.59 -9.94
CA ALA A 281 28.21 21.60 -10.27
C ALA A 281 28.55 20.81 -11.55
N GLY A 282 27.55 20.30 -12.27
CA GLY A 282 27.72 19.58 -13.54
C GLY A 282 28.01 18.09 -13.38
N LEU A 283 27.92 17.55 -12.16
CA LEU A 283 28.16 16.14 -11.88
C LEU A 283 26.88 15.30 -12.03
N THR A 284 27.04 14.06 -12.44
CA THR A 284 25.96 13.15 -12.80
C THR A 284 25.91 11.95 -11.86
N GLU A 285 24.75 11.76 -11.21
CA GLU A 285 24.56 10.64 -10.30
C GLU A 285 24.50 9.32 -11.08
N PHE A 286 23.75 9.26 -12.19
CA PHE A 286 23.89 8.21 -13.19
C PHE A 286 23.30 8.62 -14.54
N ASN A 287 23.97 8.28 -15.64
CA ASN A 287 23.45 8.37 -16.99
C ASN A 287 23.25 6.95 -17.55
N PHE A 288 21.99 6.56 -17.75
CA PHE A 288 21.62 5.23 -18.25
C PHE A 288 21.80 5.06 -19.76
N GLU A 289 21.98 6.14 -20.53
CA GLU A 289 22.28 6.06 -21.96
C GLU A 289 23.75 5.75 -22.18
N THR A 290 24.63 6.44 -21.46
CA THR A 290 26.09 6.25 -21.58
C THR A 290 26.65 5.26 -20.58
N MET A 291 25.84 4.79 -19.62
CA MET A 291 26.24 3.95 -18.50
C MET A 291 27.42 4.54 -17.69
N LYS A 292 27.36 5.85 -17.41
CA LYS A 292 28.39 6.59 -16.68
C LYS A 292 27.84 7.26 -15.42
N SER A 293 28.70 7.42 -14.43
CA SER A 293 28.40 8.09 -13.16
C SER A 293 29.66 8.77 -12.63
N ASP A 294 29.48 9.90 -11.95
CA ASP A 294 30.53 10.53 -11.15
C ASP A 294 30.58 9.93 -9.72
N LEU A 295 29.71 8.96 -9.41
CA LEU A 295 29.69 8.20 -8.17
C LEU A 295 30.05 6.73 -8.42
N THR A 296 31.02 6.21 -7.67
CA THR A 296 31.35 4.77 -7.71
C THR A 296 30.28 3.90 -7.05
N PHE A 297 29.39 4.49 -6.25
CA PHE A 297 28.32 3.78 -5.58
C PHE A 297 27.45 3.00 -6.57
N TRP A 298 27.21 3.51 -7.78
CA TRP A 298 26.30 2.93 -8.79
C TRP A 298 26.95 2.07 -9.90
N ASN A 299 28.26 1.74 -9.78
CA ASN A 299 28.96 0.91 -10.77
C ASN A 299 28.30 -0.46 -11.03
N ASP A 300 28.20 -0.91 -12.28
CA ASP A 300 27.52 -2.17 -12.64
C ASP A 300 26.04 -2.22 -12.16
N PRO A 301 25.19 -1.25 -12.58
CA PRO A 301 23.83 -1.10 -12.05
C PRO A 301 22.90 -2.30 -12.37
N LEU A 302 23.22 -3.08 -13.41
CA LEU A 302 22.45 -4.27 -13.80
C LEU A 302 22.94 -5.56 -13.13
N ASN A 303 24.05 -5.50 -12.38
CA ASN A 303 24.58 -6.66 -11.68
C ASN A 303 23.89 -6.82 -10.32
N ALA A 304 23.11 -7.89 -10.17
CA ALA A 304 22.35 -8.16 -8.95
C ALA A 304 23.25 -8.30 -7.71
N THR A 305 24.44 -8.91 -7.84
CA THR A 305 25.40 -9.02 -6.74
C THR A 305 25.94 -7.66 -6.32
N ALA A 306 26.24 -6.77 -7.28
CA ALA A 306 26.66 -5.40 -6.97
C ALA A 306 25.54 -4.63 -6.26
N ASN A 307 24.30 -4.85 -6.65
CA ASN A 307 23.12 -4.26 -6.02
C ASN A 307 22.88 -4.81 -4.60
N ASP A 308 23.09 -6.10 -4.36
CA ASP A 308 23.06 -6.67 -3.00
C ASP A 308 24.14 -6.04 -2.11
N VAL A 309 25.34 -5.77 -2.64
CA VAL A 309 26.39 -5.05 -1.90
C VAL A 309 25.99 -3.60 -1.56
N ARG A 310 25.30 -2.89 -2.47
CA ARG A 310 24.76 -1.54 -2.19
C ARG A 310 23.74 -1.56 -1.07
N THR A 311 22.83 -2.53 -1.13
CA THR A 311 21.85 -2.77 -0.08
C THR A 311 22.53 -3.07 1.26
N GLN A 312 23.59 -3.89 1.28
CA GLN A 312 24.32 -4.15 2.51
C GLN A 312 24.96 -2.88 3.07
N LYS A 313 25.57 -2.03 2.23
CA LYS A 313 26.09 -0.72 2.67
C LYS A 313 25.01 0.17 3.29
N MET A 314 23.79 0.13 2.77
CA MET A 314 22.64 0.85 3.33
C MET A 314 22.29 0.34 4.73
N ILE A 315 22.23 -0.98 4.90
CA ILE A 315 21.94 -1.63 6.19
C ILE A 315 23.05 -1.34 7.22
N ASP A 316 24.32 -1.42 6.79
CA ASP A 316 25.49 -1.14 7.63
C ASP A 316 25.54 0.32 8.08
N MET A 317 25.24 1.25 7.17
CA MET A 317 25.15 2.68 7.48
C MET A 317 24.08 2.95 8.54
N TYR A 318 22.87 2.39 8.37
CA TYR A 318 21.80 2.54 9.37
C TYR A 318 22.22 1.94 10.72
N THR A 319 22.81 0.75 10.72
CA THR A 319 23.30 0.08 11.94
C THR A 319 24.34 0.93 12.67
N LYS A 320 25.27 1.56 11.93
CA LYS A 320 26.27 2.49 12.49
C LYS A 320 25.62 3.74 13.09
N ILE A 321 24.62 4.32 12.42
CA ILE A 321 23.90 5.50 12.91
C ILE A 321 23.17 5.17 14.22
N VAL A 322 22.46 4.04 14.27
CA VAL A 322 21.79 3.56 15.49
C VAL A 322 22.78 3.37 16.64
N ALA A 323 23.95 2.79 16.37
CA ALA A 323 24.98 2.59 17.40
C ALA A 323 25.55 3.92 17.93
N GLY A 324 25.62 4.97 17.09
CA GLY A 324 26.12 6.29 17.46
C GLY A 324 25.21 7.06 18.42
N LYS A 325 23.89 6.82 18.40
CA LYS A 325 22.88 7.43 19.30
C LYS A 325 22.94 8.96 19.39
N SER A 326 23.30 9.64 18.31
CA SER A 326 23.43 11.10 18.26
C SER A 326 22.30 11.75 17.45
N GLY A 327 21.83 12.94 17.86
CA GLY A 327 20.74 13.64 17.18
C GLY A 327 19.47 12.79 17.16
N ASP A 328 18.79 12.71 16.02
CA ASP A 328 17.59 11.89 15.85
C ASP A 328 17.84 10.39 16.10
N ALA A 329 19.07 9.93 15.89
CA ALA A 329 19.45 8.53 16.11
C ALA A 329 19.38 8.10 17.58
N ALA A 330 19.28 9.04 18.53
CA ALA A 330 18.98 8.73 19.92
C ALA A 330 17.63 7.99 20.09
N ASN A 331 16.71 8.18 19.15
CA ASN A 331 15.38 7.55 19.14
C ASN A 331 15.26 6.42 18.10
N PHE A 332 16.30 6.11 17.33
CA PHE A 332 16.25 5.03 16.35
C PHE A 332 16.24 3.67 17.05
N LYS A 333 15.56 2.69 16.46
CA LYS A 333 15.59 1.28 16.91
C LYS A 333 16.43 0.46 15.93
N ALA A 334 17.27 -0.43 16.46
CA ALA A 334 18.07 -1.31 15.62
C ALA A 334 17.19 -2.22 14.76
N PHE A 335 17.69 -2.64 13.59
CA PHE A 335 17.07 -3.73 12.87
C PHE A 335 17.06 -4.99 13.72
N PRO A 336 15.93 -5.70 13.81
CA PRO A 336 15.89 -7.02 14.41
C PRO A 336 16.71 -8.01 13.58
N SER A 337 17.19 -9.08 14.22
CA SER A 337 17.82 -10.20 13.51
C SER A 337 16.78 -10.93 12.67
N VAL A 338 17.08 -11.17 11.40
CA VAL A 338 16.22 -11.96 10.49
C VAL A 338 15.92 -13.34 11.06
N THR A 339 16.90 -13.99 11.68
CA THR A 339 16.74 -15.30 12.31
C THR A 339 15.83 -15.25 13.54
N GLU A 340 15.97 -14.22 14.39
CA GLU A 340 15.12 -14.08 15.57
C GLU A 340 13.69 -13.69 15.18
N MET A 341 13.51 -12.86 14.15
CA MET A 341 12.19 -12.61 13.58
C MET A 341 11.57 -13.88 13.02
N ALA A 342 12.34 -14.71 12.30
CA ALA A 342 11.82 -15.95 11.72
C ALA A 342 11.35 -16.95 12.78
N LYS A 343 12.01 -16.96 13.95
CA LYS A 343 11.59 -17.75 15.12
C LYS A 343 10.36 -17.18 15.82
N ALA A 344 10.28 -15.85 15.93
CA ALA A 344 9.20 -15.16 16.64
C ALA A 344 7.91 -15.08 15.82
N ASN A 345 8.02 -15.00 14.50
CA ASN A 345 6.88 -15.02 13.59
C ASN A 345 6.27 -16.42 13.49
N PRO A 346 4.96 -16.53 13.19
CA PRO A 346 4.33 -17.83 12.96
C PRO A 346 5.03 -18.55 11.80
N PRO A 347 5.21 -19.89 11.88
CA PRO A 347 5.67 -20.66 10.74
C PRO A 347 4.76 -20.45 9.52
N CYS A 348 5.35 -20.39 8.33
CA CYS A 348 4.62 -20.09 7.09
C CYS A 348 3.43 -21.05 6.81
N TYR A 349 3.52 -22.30 7.26
CA TYR A 349 2.45 -23.29 7.06
C TYR A 349 1.16 -22.97 7.84
N GLU A 350 1.21 -22.13 8.87
CA GLU A 350 0.03 -21.76 9.65
C GLU A 350 -0.82 -20.69 8.94
N ASN A 351 -0.17 -19.88 8.11
CA ASN A 351 -0.76 -18.71 7.46
C ASN A 351 -0.96 -18.87 5.95
N ASN A 352 -0.30 -19.84 5.31
CA ASN A 352 -0.36 -20.02 3.87
C ASN A 352 -0.49 -21.49 3.45
N ILE A 353 -1.48 -21.78 2.60
CA ILE A 353 -1.77 -23.12 2.10
C ILE A 353 -0.60 -23.72 1.29
N GLN A 354 0.11 -22.93 0.47
CA GLN A 354 1.24 -23.43 -0.32
C GLN A 354 2.32 -23.99 0.61
N CYS A 355 2.59 -23.30 1.72
CA CYS A 355 3.54 -23.72 2.73
C CYS A 355 3.04 -24.89 3.59
N SER A 356 1.73 -24.96 3.84
CA SER A 356 1.12 -26.09 4.54
C SER A 356 1.22 -27.40 3.77
N THR A 357 1.29 -27.35 2.44
CA THR A 357 1.35 -28.55 1.58
C THR A 357 2.73 -28.76 0.95
N ALA A 358 3.70 -27.87 1.20
CA ALA A 358 5.02 -27.94 0.60
C ALA A 358 5.81 -29.18 1.08
N PRO A 359 6.30 -30.06 0.18
CA PRO A 359 6.99 -31.29 0.56
C PRO A 359 8.32 -31.02 1.28
N ASN A 360 8.98 -29.91 0.96
CA ASN A 360 10.22 -29.46 1.59
C ASN A 360 10.00 -28.38 2.64
N GLY A 361 8.75 -27.97 2.89
CA GLY A 361 8.41 -26.88 3.79
C GLY A 361 8.65 -25.50 3.19
N CYS A 362 8.57 -24.49 4.06
CA CYS A 362 8.83 -23.09 3.73
C CYS A 362 9.77 -22.45 4.74
N ARG A 363 10.34 -21.32 4.36
CA ARG A 363 11.17 -20.48 5.23
C ARG A 363 10.73 -19.02 5.18
N ARG A 364 11.07 -18.27 6.23
CA ARG A 364 10.98 -16.79 6.22
C ARG A 364 12.34 -16.22 5.83
N LYS A 365 12.36 -15.30 4.88
CA LYS A 365 13.57 -14.61 4.42
C LYS A 365 13.45 -13.11 4.57
N LEU A 366 14.61 -12.45 4.59
CA LEU A 366 14.76 -10.99 4.60
C LEU A 366 14.22 -10.34 5.89
N LEU A 367 14.51 -9.06 6.06
CA LEU A 367 13.85 -8.22 7.06
C LEU A 367 12.34 -8.15 6.82
N ALA A 368 11.90 -8.31 5.56
CA ALA A 368 10.49 -8.37 5.20
C ALA A 368 9.77 -9.66 5.65
N GLN A 369 10.50 -10.69 6.10
CA GLN A 369 9.95 -11.95 6.65
C GLN A 369 9.02 -12.71 5.70
N ILE A 370 9.28 -12.59 4.39
CA ILE A 370 8.48 -13.21 3.33
C ILE A 370 8.62 -14.73 3.41
N CYS A 371 7.49 -15.43 3.29
CA CYS A 371 7.46 -16.87 3.15
C CYS A 371 7.90 -17.30 1.74
N GLU A 372 8.87 -18.20 1.68
CA GLU A 372 9.37 -18.83 0.45
C GLU A 372 9.16 -20.34 0.52
N VAL A 373 8.53 -20.91 -0.51
CA VAL A 373 8.41 -22.37 -0.69
C VAL A 373 9.78 -22.93 -1.06
N CYS A 374 10.26 -23.88 -0.28
CA CYS A 374 11.56 -24.49 -0.53
C CYS A 374 11.49 -25.51 -1.68
N THR A 375 12.36 -25.35 -2.67
CA THR A 375 12.46 -26.29 -3.80
C THR A 375 13.23 -27.56 -3.43
N THR A 376 14.11 -27.48 -2.44
CA THR A 376 14.87 -28.60 -1.87
C THR A 376 14.80 -28.57 -0.34
N ALA A 377 15.06 -29.70 0.31
CA ALA A 377 15.16 -29.73 1.77
C ALA A 377 16.39 -28.95 2.26
N ALA A 378 16.19 -28.07 3.23
CA ALA A 378 17.26 -27.31 3.91
C ALA A 378 16.91 -27.13 5.39
N SER A 379 17.90 -26.81 6.22
CA SER A 379 17.74 -26.70 7.68
C SER A 379 16.84 -25.53 8.11
N ASP A 380 16.75 -24.49 7.30
CA ASP A 380 15.88 -23.33 7.50
C ASP A 380 14.47 -23.52 6.91
N CYS A 381 14.22 -24.61 6.19
CA CYS A 381 12.92 -24.95 5.60
C CYS A 381 12.07 -25.77 6.56
N VAL A 382 11.06 -25.12 7.13
CA VAL A 382 10.16 -25.69 8.13
C VAL A 382 8.97 -26.36 7.45
N LYS A 383 8.87 -27.68 7.60
CA LYS A 383 7.69 -28.46 7.17
C LYS A 383 6.59 -28.35 8.21
N LYS A 384 5.33 -28.40 7.77
CA LYS A 384 4.21 -28.60 8.69
C LYS A 384 4.38 -29.96 9.39
N PRO A 385 4.39 -30.02 10.73
CA PRO A 385 4.41 -31.28 11.45
C PRO A 385 3.17 -32.13 11.12
N ALA A 386 3.32 -33.45 11.11
CA ALA A 386 2.18 -34.36 10.90
C ALA A 386 1.12 -34.23 12.01
N SER A 387 1.53 -33.85 13.23
CA SER A 387 0.65 -33.59 14.37
C SER A 387 -0.06 -32.24 14.33
N ALA A 388 0.37 -31.30 13.48
CA ALA A 388 -0.26 -29.99 13.37
C ALA A 388 -1.54 -30.06 12.53
N ALA A 389 -2.57 -29.33 12.96
CA ALA A 389 -3.82 -29.21 12.22
C ALA A 389 -3.57 -28.81 10.75
N PRO A 390 -4.35 -29.34 9.79
CA PRO A 390 -4.24 -28.92 8.40
C PRO A 390 -4.63 -27.45 8.27
N PHE A 391 -4.03 -26.75 7.29
CA PHE A 391 -4.54 -25.46 6.89
C PHE A 391 -6.01 -25.61 6.44
N PRO A 392 -6.93 -24.80 6.97
CA PRO A 392 -8.36 -24.99 6.71
C PRO A 392 -8.71 -24.65 5.27
N THR A 393 -9.74 -25.29 4.74
CA THR A 393 -10.34 -24.87 3.47
C THR A 393 -11.07 -23.55 3.69
N LEU A 394 -10.56 -22.48 3.08
CA LEU A 394 -11.16 -21.15 3.15
C LEU A 394 -12.18 -20.97 2.02
N VAL A 395 -13.30 -20.32 2.34
CA VAL A 395 -14.37 -19.99 1.39
C VAL A 395 -14.15 -18.58 0.83
N LYS A 396 -14.12 -18.46 -0.50
CA LYS A 396 -14.00 -17.17 -1.18
C LYS A 396 -15.22 -16.28 -0.97
N GLN A 397 -15.02 -14.98 -1.08
CA GLN A 397 -16.08 -13.99 -0.98
C GLN A 397 -17.02 -14.07 -2.19
N PHE A 398 -18.31 -13.77 -1.97
CA PHE A 398 -19.27 -13.60 -3.06
C PHE A 398 -18.88 -12.42 -3.96
N VAL A 399 -18.99 -12.63 -5.27
CA VAL A 399 -18.82 -11.58 -6.27
C VAL A 399 -20.20 -11.17 -6.76
N PRO A 400 -20.65 -9.93 -6.47
CA PRO A 400 -21.95 -9.46 -6.96
C PRO A 400 -22.03 -9.47 -8.48
N PRO A 401 -23.15 -9.91 -9.08
CA PRO A 401 -23.34 -9.79 -10.52
C PRO A 401 -23.40 -8.31 -10.91
N GLN A 402 -22.73 -7.95 -12.01
CA GLN A 402 -22.85 -6.61 -12.57
C GLN A 402 -24.27 -6.41 -13.13
N PRO A 403 -24.91 -5.26 -12.90
CA PRO A 403 -26.19 -4.95 -13.51
C PRO A 403 -26.05 -4.95 -15.03
N THR A 404 -27.07 -5.41 -15.73
CA THR A 404 -27.11 -5.44 -17.18
C THR A 404 -28.07 -4.36 -17.71
N GLN A 405 -27.71 -3.75 -18.83
CA GLN A 405 -28.59 -2.91 -19.62
C GLN A 405 -29.69 -3.79 -20.25
N ALA A 406 -30.77 -3.16 -20.74
CA ALA A 406 -31.86 -3.85 -21.44
C ALA A 406 -31.41 -4.66 -22.67
N ASN A 407 -30.22 -4.38 -23.22
CA ASN A 407 -29.59 -5.12 -24.32
C ASN A 407 -28.71 -6.30 -23.85
N GLY A 408 -28.73 -6.64 -22.56
CA GLY A 408 -27.97 -7.75 -21.97
C GLY A 408 -26.49 -7.44 -21.70
N LYS A 409 -25.97 -6.25 -22.04
CA LYS A 409 -24.58 -5.86 -21.75
C LYS A 409 -24.42 -5.34 -20.33
N PRO A 410 -23.29 -5.57 -19.63
CA PRO A 410 -23.05 -4.97 -18.32
C PRO A 410 -23.12 -3.44 -18.36
N VAL A 411 -23.74 -2.85 -17.33
CA VAL A 411 -23.71 -1.40 -17.08
C VAL A 411 -22.31 -1.05 -16.61
N THR A 412 -21.66 -0.11 -17.30
CA THR A 412 -20.39 0.44 -16.84
C THR A 412 -20.59 1.17 -15.51
N PRO A 413 -19.92 0.78 -14.41
CA PRO A 413 -20.02 1.48 -13.14
C PRO A 413 -19.64 2.96 -13.31
N PRO A 414 -20.30 3.90 -12.61
CA PRO A 414 -19.86 5.29 -12.60
C PRO A 414 -18.44 5.39 -12.05
N SER A 415 -17.61 6.24 -12.67
CA SER A 415 -16.27 6.57 -12.16
C SER A 415 -16.40 7.33 -10.83
N PRO A 416 -15.65 6.98 -9.77
CA PRO A 416 -15.66 7.75 -8.53
C PRO A 416 -14.94 9.09 -8.77
N GLY A 417 -15.69 10.19 -8.77
CA GLY A 417 -15.10 11.53 -8.93
C GLY A 417 -16.04 12.60 -9.50
N SER A 418 -17.20 12.23 -10.05
CA SER A 418 -18.21 13.22 -10.44
C SER A 418 -18.93 13.75 -9.20
N PRO A 419 -19.09 15.08 -9.02
CA PRO A 419 -20.13 15.60 -8.15
C PRO A 419 -21.47 14.99 -8.59
N PRO A 420 -22.45 14.83 -7.70
CA PRO A 420 -23.78 14.39 -8.12
C PRO A 420 -24.23 15.34 -9.24
N SER A 421 -24.37 14.80 -10.45
CA SER A 421 -24.88 15.60 -11.56
C SER A 421 -26.29 16.03 -11.17
N ALA A 422 -26.62 17.29 -11.48
CA ALA A 422 -27.87 17.96 -11.11
C ALA A 422 -29.11 17.38 -11.84
N ALA A 423 -29.13 16.08 -12.12
CA ALA A 423 -30.30 15.34 -12.62
C ALA A 423 -31.06 14.62 -11.49
N SER A 424 -30.64 14.73 -10.23
CA SER A 424 -31.31 14.09 -9.08
C SER A 424 -32.12 15.05 -8.19
N SER A 425 -32.22 16.33 -8.52
CA SER A 425 -32.91 17.34 -7.68
C SER A 425 -34.40 17.54 -8.00
N ALA A 426 -35.04 16.67 -8.81
CA ALA A 426 -36.48 16.78 -9.12
C ALA A 426 -37.40 15.86 -8.32
N VAL A 427 -36.91 15.07 -7.35
CA VAL A 427 -37.76 14.15 -6.58
C VAL A 427 -37.57 14.31 -5.08
N SER A 428 -37.83 15.51 -4.56
CA SER A 428 -38.04 15.72 -3.11
C SER A 428 -39.04 16.85 -2.80
N ALA A 429 -39.83 17.30 -3.76
CA ALA A 429 -40.89 18.28 -3.55
C ALA A 429 -42.27 17.70 -3.90
N ALA A 430 -42.66 16.62 -3.22
CA ALA A 430 -44.02 16.08 -3.31
C ALA A 430 -44.43 15.28 -2.06
N VAL A 431 -44.08 15.74 -0.85
CA VAL A 431 -44.76 15.30 0.39
C VAL A 431 -44.88 16.51 1.31
N GLY A 432 -45.85 17.37 1.04
CA GLY A 432 -46.00 18.59 1.83
C GLY A 432 -47.09 19.54 1.34
N ALA A 433 -48.26 19.03 0.97
CA ALA A 433 -49.48 19.82 0.85
C ALA A 433 -50.70 18.89 0.69
N ALA A 434 -51.23 18.39 1.81
CA ALA A 434 -52.64 18.04 1.91
C ALA A 434 -53.17 18.69 3.18
N THR A 435 -53.68 19.89 2.97
CA THR A 435 -54.32 20.80 3.92
C THR A 435 -55.51 20.19 4.65
N ALA A 436 -55.65 20.62 5.89
CA ALA A 436 -56.85 20.54 6.72
C ALA A 436 -58.07 21.27 6.12
N LEU A 437 -59.23 21.10 6.80
CA LEU A 437 -60.61 21.60 6.58
C LEU A 437 -61.45 20.71 5.65
N VAL A 438 -62.64 20.19 6.02
CA VAL A 438 -63.86 20.78 6.62
C VAL A 438 -64.64 19.65 7.33
N ALA A 439 -64.88 19.67 8.65
CA ALA A 439 -66.06 20.18 9.40
C ALA A 439 -67.42 19.42 9.25
N VAL A 440 -67.87 18.87 10.39
CA VAL A 440 -69.23 18.83 11.01
C VAL A 440 -70.41 18.12 10.32
N MET A 441 -71.08 17.26 11.12
CA MET A 441 -72.52 16.86 11.21
C MET A 441 -72.64 15.32 11.24
N MET A 442 -73.48 14.64 12.02
CA MET A 442 -74.50 14.94 13.03
C MET A 442 -74.85 13.60 13.69
N MET A 443 -75.36 13.68 14.92
CA MET A 443 -76.02 12.65 15.75
C MET A 443 -75.13 11.63 16.48
#